data_AF-A0A914QFV2-F1
#
_entry.id   AF-A0A914QFV2-F1
#
_cell.length_a   1.000
_cell.length_b   1.000
_cell.length_c   1.000
_cell.angle_alpha   90.00
_cell.angle_beta   90.00
_cell.angle_gamma   90.00
#
_symmetry.space_group_name_H-M   'P 1'
#
loop_
_entity.id
_entity.type
_entity.pdbx_description
1 polymer ?
#
loop_
_entity_poly.entity_id
_entity_poly.type
_entity_poly.pdbx_seq_one_letter_code
_entity_poly.pdbx_strand_id
1 'polypeptide(L)'
;MVALYLETFDSDANCAEVATNLWGLLRFAESPSLSKDIYDALIHEQYFVQDEAAECINDLGSQFPDYISTAITDLFGLYDKYLEIIPPVKDEVGRVIKDGRDPSHERLGIGKALARLADCLESKHIQKFIELVADRLDERDSQCHSLLRNAGVIAIKKHGEKVMSTLLPFLDKKLSDTPEKKENDNMRQGLVVLLGTLGMYLETQPDRVLQIFKKLISTLSIPSEAVQKSVADCLPQLVGFIENHATDTLESLLHIMEASANYGERRGAAYGIAAIIYGLRPYIIVEMQLLHRVEKMITSKSNINQRESALLIMELLFKILGKSSEPFMPAFIPSLKKYDGSFISTWSKTYFTFNFESNC
;
A
#
# COMPACT_ATOMS: atom_id res chain seq x y z
N MET A 1 8.54 -30.44 -19.20
CA MET A 1 9.34 -29.22 -19.47
C MET A 1 9.00 -28.16 -18.44
N VAL A 2 7.77 -27.64 -18.40
CA VAL A 2 7.37 -26.55 -17.47
C VAL A 2 7.58 -26.90 -15.99
N ALA A 3 7.26 -28.12 -15.56
CA ALA A 3 7.55 -28.54 -14.18
C ALA A 3 9.04 -28.35 -13.81
N LEU A 4 9.97 -28.74 -14.68
CA LEU A 4 11.41 -28.55 -14.43
C LEU A 4 11.81 -27.06 -14.47
N TYR A 5 11.11 -26.23 -15.25
CA TYR A 5 11.34 -24.79 -15.30
C TYR A 5 10.90 -24.10 -14.01
N LEU A 6 9.75 -24.49 -13.44
CA LEU A 6 9.29 -23.97 -12.14
C LEU A 6 10.34 -24.25 -11.06
N GLU A 7 10.85 -25.48 -11.04
CA GLU A 7 11.84 -25.93 -10.07
C GLU A 7 13.18 -25.18 -10.18
N THR A 8 13.49 -24.49 -11.30
CA THR A 8 14.68 -23.61 -11.36
C THR A 8 14.56 -22.38 -10.45
N PHE A 9 13.35 -22.10 -9.96
CA PHE A 9 13.03 -21.01 -9.03
C PHE A 9 12.56 -21.52 -7.66
N ASP A 10 12.83 -22.79 -7.32
CA ASP A 10 12.52 -23.33 -6.00
C ASP A 10 13.16 -22.46 -4.89
N SER A 11 12.42 -22.28 -3.81
CA SER A 11 12.88 -21.65 -2.58
C SER A 11 14.10 -22.35 -1.94
N ASP A 12 14.27 -23.66 -2.12
CA ASP A 12 15.48 -24.40 -1.75
C ASP A 12 16.53 -24.26 -2.86
N ALA A 13 17.61 -23.56 -2.53
CA ALA A 13 18.70 -23.29 -3.46
C ALA A 13 19.34 -24.56 -4.06
N ASN A 14 19.36 -25.69 -3.35
CA ASN A 14 19.90 -26.94 -3.88
C ASN A 14 18.97 -27.53 -4.94
N CYS A 15 17.65 -27.48 -4.70
CA CYS A 15 16.65 -27.92 -5.68
C CYS A 15 16.74 -27.06 -6.94
N ALA A 16 16.78 -25.74 -6.79
CA ALA A 16 16.92 -24.78 -7.88
C ALA A 16 18.20 -25.00 -8.70
N GLU A 17 19.33 -25.25 -8.05
CA GLU A 17 20.60 -25.53 -8.71
C GLU A 17 20.54 -26.85 -9.51
N VAL A 18 19.99 -27.92 -8.91
CA VAL A 18 19.84 -29.22 -9.58
C VAL A 18 18.91 -29.10 -10.79
N ALA A 19 17.77 -28.41 -10.64
CA ALA A 19 16.83 -28.16 -11.71
C ALA A 19 17.46 -27.37 -12.86
N THR A 20 18.20 -26.30 -12.54
CA THR A 20 18.91 -25.47 -13.53
C THR A 20 19.97 -26.27 -14.29
N ASN A 21 20.74 -27.11 -13.59
CA ASN A 21 21.71 -27.99 -14.21
C ASN A 21 21.03 -29.01 -15.15
N LEU A 22 19.92 -29.61 -14.71
CA LEU A 22 19.16 -30.56 -15.53
C LEU A 22 18.52 -29.88 -16.75
N TRP A 23 18.00 -28.67 -16.60
CA TRP A 23 17.45 -27.85 -17.68
C TRP A 23 18.49 -27.64 -18.79
N GLY A 24 19.71 -27.25 -18.41
CA GLY A 24 20.84 -27.09 -19.33
C GLY A 24 21.30 -28.40 -19.97
N LEU A 25 21.37 -29.50 -19.20
CA LEU A 25 21.75 -30.83 -19.72
C LEU A 25 20.75 -31.35 -20.76
N LEU A 26 19.46 -31.13 -20.54
CA LEU A 26 18.39 -31.48 -21.46
C LEU A 26 18.29 -30.52 -22.65
N ARG A 27 19.07 -29.43 -22.65
CA ARG A 27 19.08 -28.38 -23.68
C ARG A 27 17.68 -27.80 -23.91
N PHE A 28 16.92 -27.68 -22.83
CA PHE A 28 15.67 -26.94 -22.88
C PHE A 28 15.98 -25.46 -23.07
N ALA A 29 15.02 -24.76 -23.67
CA ALA A 29 15.10 -23.34 -23.94
C ALA A 29 13.79 -22.71 -23.51
N GLU A 30 13.91 -21.56 -22.89
CA GLU A 30 12.80 -20.71 -22.52
C GLU A 30 12.13 -20.20 -23.80
N SER A 31 10.81 -20.14 -23.76
CA SER A 31 10.02 -19.66 -24.88
C SER A 31 8.71 -19.10 -24.35
N PRO A 32 8.19 -17.99 -24.90
CA PRO A 32 6.85 -17.50 -24.58
C PRO A 32 5.74 -18.54 -24.75
N SER A 33 5.96 -19.60 -25.53
CA SER A 33 5.00 -20.71 -25.67
C SER A 33 4.78 -21.50 -24.38
N LEU A 34 5.68 -21.42 -23.40
CA LEU A 34 5.53 -22.06 -22.08
C LEU A 34 4.53 -21.33 -21.17
N SER A 35 4.18 -20.08 -21.52
CA SER A 35 3.32 -19.20 -20.71
C SER A 35 2.00 -19.85 -20.31
N LYS A 36 1.35 -20.59 -21.23
CA LYS A 36 0.07 -21.24 -20.96
C LYS A 36 0.15 -22.22 -19.79
N ASP A 37 1.15 -23.09 -19.78
CA ASP A 37 1.33 -24.09 -18.73
C ASP A 37 1.79 -23.43 -17.42
N ILE A 38 2.53 -22.33 -17.50
CA ILE A 38 2.91 -21.51 -16.34
C ILE A 38 1.67 -20.83 -15.74
N TYR A 39 0.73 -20.36 -16.56
CA TYR A 39 -0.53 -19.78 -16.08
C TYR A 39 -1.39 -20.80 -15.34
N ASP A 40 -1.38 -22.07 -15.78
CA ASP A 40 -2.03 -23.16 -15.05
C ASP A 40 -1.33 -23.41 -13.68
N ALA A 41 -0.02 -23.20 -13.58
CA ALA A 41 0.71 -23.27 -12.32
C ALA A 41 0.44 -22.09 -11.37
N LEU A 42 0.12 -20.89 -11.88
CA LEU A 42 -0.26 -19.72 -11.06
C LEU A 42 -1.55 -19.94 -10.26
N ILE A 43 -2.41 -20.85 -10.69
CA ILE A 43 -3.68 -21.18 -10.02
C ILE A 43 -3.60 -22.50 -9.24
N HIS A 44 -2.38 -23.04 -9.07
CA HIS A 44 -2.17 -24.28 -8.34
C HIS A 44 -2.52 -24.13 -6.85
N GLU A 45 -2.97 -25.22 -6.21
CA GLU A 45 -3.41 -25.23 -4.81
C GLU A 45 -2.28 -24.96 -3.80
N GLN A 46 -1.03 -25.17 -4.22
CA GLN A 46 0.16 -24.99 -3.38
C GLN A 46 0.79 -23.64 -3.63
N TYR A 47 0.95 -22.85 -2.56
CA TYR A 47 1.48 -21.48 -2.65
C TYR A 47 2.88 -21.39 -3.25
N PHE A 48 3.77 -22.35 -2.94
CA PHE A 48 5.15 -22.34 -3.45
C PHE A 48 5.20 -22.50 -4.98
N VAL A 49 4.34 -23.34 -5.56
CA VAL A 49 4.20 -23.49 -7.02
C VAL A 49 3.75 -22.18 -7.67
N GLN A 50 2.87 -21.42 -7.00
CA GLN A 50 2.46 -20.10 -7.49
C GLN A 50 3.62 -19.09 -7.45
N ASP A 51 4.47 -19.16 -6.42
CA ASP A 51 5.65 -18.30 -6.29
C ASP A 51 6.66 -18.59 -7.40
N GLU A 52 7.00 -19.87 -7.62
CA GLU A 52 7.87 -20.32 -8.72
C GLU A 52 7.31 -19.91 -10.09
N ALA A 53 6.02 -20.11 -10.31
CA ALA A 53 5.37 -19.72 -11.55
C ALA A 53 5.42 -18.20 -11.79
N ALA A 54 5.29 -17.39 -10.73
CA ALA A 54 5.44 -15.95 -10.83
C ALA A 54 6.88 -15.53 -11.21
N GLU A 55 7.90 -16.23 -10.70
CA GLU A 55 9.30 -16.01 -11.10
C GLU A 55 9.55 -16.43 -12.55
N CYS A 56 8.99 -17.56 -13.02
CA CYS A 56 9.07 -17.92 -14.44
C CYS A 56 8.45 -16.85 -15.35
N ILE A 57 7.37 -16.18 -14.93
CA ILE A 57 6.80 -15.05 -15.68
C ILE A 57 7.76 -13.86 -15.73
N ASN A 58 8.46 -13.56 -14.63
CA ASN A 58 9.52 -12.54 -14.63
C ASN A 58 10.62 -12.88 -15.62
N ASP A 59 11.13 -14.11 -15.54
CA ASP A 59 12.23 -14.57 -16.36
C ASP A 59 11.88 -14.53 -17.86
N LEU A 60 10.69 -15.04 -18.24
CA LEU A 60 10.17 -14.91 -19.60
C LEU A 60 10.01 -13.44 -20.02
N GLY A 61 9.49 -12.57 -19.15
CA GLY A 61 9.32 -11.15 -19.44
C GLY A 61 10.66 -10.43 -19.66
N SER A 62 11.68 -10.80 -18.89
CA SER A 62 13.03 -10.25 -18.98
C SER A 62 13.76 -10.71 -20.24
N GLN A 63 13.59 -11.97 -20.64
CA GLN A 63 14.22 -12.54 -21.83
C GLN A 63 13.50 -12.19 -23.14
N PHE A 64 12.18 -12.03 -23.10
CA PHE A 64 11.34 -11.79 -24.28
C PHE A 64 10.47 -10.53 -24.13
N PRO A 65 11.00 -9.32 -24.37
CA PRO A 65 10.25 -8.08 -24.18
C PRO A 65 8.96 -7.97 -25.01
N ASP A 66 8.92 -8.60 -26.18
CA ASP A 66 7.72 -8.61 -27.05
C ASP A 66 6.57 -9.44 -26.44
N TYR A 67 6.87 -10.39 -25.54
CA TYR A 67 5.85 -11.18 -24.84
C TYR A 67 5.14 -10.38 -23.75
N ILE A 68 5.75 -9.33 -23.19
CA ILE A 68 5.20 -8.58 -22.06
C ILE A 68 3.78 -8.07 -22.33
N SER A 69 3.51 -7.53 -23.53
CA SER A 69 2.17 -7.02 -23.87
C SER A 69 1.09 -8.11 -23.88
N THR A 70 1.46 -9.31 -24.32
CA THR A 70 0.60 -10.50 -24.27
C THR A 70 0.41 -10.94 -22.83
N ALA A 71 1.50 -11.06 -22.06
CA ALA A 71 1.45 -11.45 -20.65
C ALA A 71 0.54 -10.54 -19.81
N ILE A 72 0.61 -9.21 -20.00
CA ILE A 72 -0.29 -8.26 -19.34
C ILE A 72 -1.75 -8.61 -19.66
N THR A 73 -2.06 -8.80 -20.95
CA THR A 73 -3.44 -9.04 -21.40
C THR A 73 -3.97 -10.36 -20.85
N ASP A 74 -3.16 -11.42 -20.93
CA ASP A 74 -3.55 -12.76 -20.52
C ASP A 74 -3.68 -12.88 -19.00
N LEU A 75 -2.73 -12.32 -18.23
CA LEU A 75 -2.77 -12.35 -16.76
C LEU A 75 -3.94 -11.55 -16.21
N PHE A 76 -4.24 -10.35 -16.74
CA PHE A 76 -5.42 -9.60 -16.30
C PHE A 76 -6.73 -10.29 -16.73
N GLY A 77 -6.78 -10.89 -17.92
CA GLY A 77 -7.93 -11.69 -18.33
C GLY A 77 -8.15 -12.93 -17.46
N LEU A 78 -7.06 -13.59 -17.04
CA LEU A 78 -7.11 -14.69 -16.09
C LEU A 78 -7.54 -14.20 -14.70
N TYR A 79 -7.05 -13.04 -14.27
CA TYR A 79 -7.45 -12.41 -13.00
C TYR A 79 -8.96 -12.14 -12.98
N ASP A 80 -9.51 -11.58 -14.06
CA ASP A 80 -10.94 -11.29 -14.20
C ASP A 80 -11.80 -12.54 -14.15
N LYS A 81 -11.36 -13.62 -14.80
CA LYS A 81 -12.02 -14.93 -14.71
C LYS A 81 -12.13 -15.40 -13.26
N TYR A 82 -11.10 -15.18 -12.45
CA TYR A 82 -11.07 -15.54 -11.04
C TYR A 82 -11.59 -14.42 -10.11
N LEU A 83 -12.07 -13.29 -10.64
CA LEU A 83 -12.82 -12.31 -9.85
C LEU A 83 -14.29 -12.73 -9.68
N GLU A 84 -14.80 -13.62 -10.54
CA GLU A 84 -16.15 -14.16 -10.44
C GLU A 84 -16.31 -15.03 -9.19
N ILE A 85 -17.30 -14.71 -8.36
CA ILE A 85 -17.63 -15.52 -7.18
C ILE A 85 -18.26 -16.83 -7.65
N ILE A 86 -17.68 -17.96 -7.24
CA ILE A 86 -18.24 -19.27 -7.54
C ILE A 86 -19.55 -19.41 -6.76
N PRO A 87 -20.70 -19.62 -7.43
CA PRO A 87 -21.98 -19.71 -6.75
C PRO A 87 -22.09 -21.01 -5.93
N PRO A 88 -22.93 -21.04 -4.89
CA PRO A 88 -23.21 -22.26 -4.14
C PRO A 88 -23.85 -23.32 -5.04
N VAL A 89 -23.41 -24.56 -4.92
CA VAL A 89 -24.03 -25.72 -5.59
C VAL A 89 -25.22 -26.18 -4.76
N LYS A 90 -26.39 -26.31 -5.41
CA LYS A 90 -27.63 -26.75 -4.77
C LYS A 90 -28.11 -28.08 -5.34
N ASP A 91 -28.77 -28.89 -4.52
CA ASP A 91 -29.47 -30.10 -4.94
C ASP A 91 -30.78 -29.77 -5.68
N GLU A 92 -31.46 -30.81 -6.19
CA GLU A 92 -32.73 -30.70 -6.92
C GLU A 92 -33.87 -30.06 -6.10
N VAL A 93 -33.77 -30.08 -4.77
CA VAL A 93 -34.75 -29.48 -3.85
C VAL A 93 -34.27 -28.14 -3.27
N GLY A 94 -33.19 -27.58 -3.79
CA GLY A 94 -32.68 -26.25 -3.46
C GLY A 94 -31.80 -26.15 -2.22
N ARG A 95 -31.39 -27.27 -1.61
CA ARG A 95 -30.46 -27.30 -0.45
C ARG A 95 -29.03 -27.13 -0.93
N VAL A 96 -28.26 -26.30 -0.23
CA VAL A 96 -26.85 -26.06 -0.54
C VAL A 96 -26.03 -27.31 -0.19
N ILE A 97 -25.37 -27.90 -1.19
CA ILE A 97 -24.41 -29.02 -1.04
C ILE A 97 -22.99 -28.47 -0.86
N LYS A 98 -22.68 -27.37 -1.54
CA LYS A 98 -21.37 -26.71 -1.46
C LYS A 98 -21.58 -25.20 -1.46
N ASP A 99 -21.00 -24.52 -0.50
CA ASP A 99 -21.08 -23.07 -0.41
C ASP A 99 -20.39 -22.38 -1.59
N GLY A 100 -20.83 -21.15 -1.85
CA GLY A 100 -20.13 -20.28 -2.79
C GLY A 100 -18.75 -19.92 -2.24
N ARG A 101 -17.80 -19.69 -3.14
CA ARG A 101 -16.40 -19.42 -2.79
C ARG A 101 -15.89 -18.23 -3.61
N ASP A 102 -15.18 -17.33 -2.94
CA ASP A 102 -14.30 -16.38 -3.61
C ASP A 102 -12.98 -17.07 -3.96
N PRO A 103 -12.59 -17.18 -5.25
CA PRO A 103 -11.35 -17.85 -5.61
C PRO A 103 -10.15 -16.90 -5.49
N SER A 104 -9.98 -16.32 -4.29
CA SER A 104 -8.89 -15.39 -3.99
C SER A 104 -7.52 -16.08 -3.98
N HIS A 105 -7.48 -17.39 -3.70
CA HIS A 105 -6.24 -18.16 -3.73
C HIS A 105 -5.64 -18.21 -5.15
N GLU A 106 -6.48 -18.38 -6.16
CA GLU A 106 -6.08 -18.37 -7.57
C GLU A 106 -5.69 -16.96 -8.02
N ARG A 107 -6.44 -15.94 -7.58
CA ARG A 107 -6.07 -14.53 -7.82
C ARG A 107 -4.74 -14.16 -7.17
N LEU A 108 -4.38 -14.77 -6.04
CA LEU A 108 -3.14 -14.50 -5.34
C LEU A 108 -1.93 -14.84 -6.22
N GLY A 109 -1.90 -16.05 -6.81
CA GLY A 109 -0.81 -16.45 -7.70
C GLY A 109 -0.70 -15.56 -8.94
N ILE A 110 -1.83 -15.21 -9.56
CA ILE A 110 -1.86 -14.26 -10.68
C ILE A 110 -1.35 -12.87 -10.25
N GLY A 111 -1.74 -12.41 -9.05
CA GLY A 111 -1.27 -11.16 -8.46
C GLY A 111 0.24 -11.15 -8.21
N LYS A 112 0.83 -12.28 -7.78
CA LYS A 112 2.28 -12.46 -7.64
C LYS A 112 2.96 -12.32 -9.00
N ALA A 113 2.45 -12.98 -10.03
CA ALA A 113 2.98 -12.86 -11.40
C ALA A 113 2.89 -11.42 -11.94
N LEU A 114 1.78 -10.71 -11.70
CA LEU A 114 1.65 -9.29 -12.09
C LEU A 114 2.67 -8.40 -11.37
N ALA A 115 2.89 -8.63 -10.07
CA ALA A 115 3.91 -7.92 -9.29
C ALA A 115 5.32 -8.18 -9.83
N ARG A 116 5.64 -9.43 -10.17
CA ARG A 116 6.91 -9.81 -10.80
C ARG A 116 7.07 -9.26 -12.21
N LEU A 117 6.02 -9.28 -13.02
CA LEU A 117 6.04 -8.72 -14.37
C LEU A 117 6.25 -7.20 -14.36
N ALA A 118 5.80 -6.50 -13.31
CA ALA A 118 5.99 -5.06 -13.15
C ALA A 118 7.49 -4.65 -13.21
N ASP A 119 8.39 -5.51 -12.72
CA ASP A 119 9.83 -5.31 -12.77
C ASP A 119 10.40 -5.39 -14.19
N CYS A 120 9.72 -6.05 -15.13
CA CYS A 120 10.17 -6.22 -16.51
C CYS A 120 9.58 -5.16 -17.45
N LEU A 121 8.57 -4.41 -17.01
CA LEU A 121 7.88 -3.45 -17.88
C LEU A 121 8.84 -2.42 -18.47
N GLU A 122 8.64 -2.11 -19.73
CA GLU A 122 9.12 -0.91 -20.43
C GLU A 122 8.11 0.24 -20.38
N SER A 123 8.56 1.47 -20.64
CA SER A 123 7.73 2.68 -20.57
C SER A 123 6.47 2.61 -21.44
N LYS A 124 6.50 1.89 -22.58
CA LYS A 124 5.36 1.71 -23.49
C LYS A 124 4.19 0.92 -22.88
N HIS A 125 4.46 0.10 -21.85
CA HIS A 125 3.45 -0.75 -21.22
C HIS A 125 2.74 -0.08 -20.03
N ILE A 126 3.36 0.94 -19.45
CA ILE A 126 3.00 1.43 -18.10
C ILE A 126 1.60 2.02 -18.06
N GLN A 127 1.20 2.79 -19.07
CA GLN A 127 -0.14 3.38 -19.13
C GLN A 127 -1.22 2.28 -19.02
N LYS A 128 -1.17 1.29 -19.92
CA LYS A 128 -2.12 0.17 -19.95
C LYS A 128 -2.06 -0.65 -18.65
N PHE A 129 -0.86 -0.93 -18.14
CA PHE A 129 -0.69 -1.71 -16.92
C PHE A 129 -1.32 -1.01 -15.71
N ILE A 130 -1.06 0.28 -15.52
CA ILE A 130 -1.62 1.05 -14.41
C ILE A 130 -3.13 1.24 -14.53
N GLU A 131 -3.66 1.41 -15.75
CA GLU A 131 -5.12 1.44 -15.96
C GLU A 131 -5.76 0.13 -15.50
N LEU A 132 -5.20 -1.02 -15.91
CA LEU A 132 -5.70 -2.34 -15.53
C LEU A 132 -5.56 -2.62 -14.03
N VAL A 133 -4.43 -2.24 -13.41
CA VAL A 133 -4.28 -2.31 -11.95
C VAL A 133 -5.33 -1.45 -11.27
N ALA A 134 -5.46 -0.18 -11.69
CA ALA A 134 -6.34 0.78 -11.05
C ALA A 134 -7.81 0.36 -11.11
N ASP A 135 -8.24 -0.30 -12.19
CA ASP A 135 -9.59 -0.83 -12.34
C ASP A 135 -9.94 -1.97 -11.37
N ARG A 136 -8.95 -2.56 -10.70
CA ARG A 136 -9.10 -3.74 -9.83
C ARG A 136 -8.64 -3.47 -8.38
N LEU A 137 -8.45 -2.20 -8.01
CA LEU A 137 -8.05 -1.84 -6.64
C LEU A 137 -9.19 -1.95 -5.62
N ASP A 138 -10.41 -2.25 -6.06
CA ASP A 138 -11.54 -2.67 -5.21
C ASP A 138 -11.47 -4.16 -4.83
N GLU A 139 -10.35 -4.84 -5.14
CA GLU A 139 -10.09 -6.23 -4.75
C GLU A 139 -10.48 -6.51 -3.30
N ARG A 140 -11.25 -7.59 -3.11
CA ARG A 140 -11.92 -7.97 -1.87
C ARG A 140 -10.95 -8.62 -0.89
N ASP A 141 -10.03 -9.42 -1.41
CA ASP A 141 -9.00 -10.10 -0.64
C ASP A 141 -7.83 -9.15 -0.36
N SER A 142 -7.44 -9.02 0.91
CA SER A 142 -6.45 -8.03 1.33
C SER A 142 -5.03 -8.32 0.83
N GLN A 143 -4.68 -9.60 0.61
CA GLN A 143 -3.38 -9.98 0.06
C GLN A 143 -3.34 -9.70 -1.43
N CYS A 144 -4.40 -10.07 -2.16
CA CYS A 144 -4.57 -9.78 -3.58
C CYS A 144 -4.54 -8.27 -3.86
N HIS A 145 -5.26 -7.49 -3.04
CA HIS A 145 -5.25 -6.02 -3.10
C HIS A 145 -3.85 -5.46 -2.93
N SER A 146 -3.12 -5.95 -1.94
CA SER A 146 -1.76 -5.50 -1.66
C SER A 146 -0.80 -5.84 -2.79
N LEU A 147 -0.93 -7.02 -3.41
CA LEU A 147 -0.11 -7.41 -4.57
C LEU A 147 -0.38 -6.52 -5.78
N LEU A 148 -1.65 -6.30 -6.16
CA LEU A 148 -2.00 -5.41 -7.27
C LEU A 148 -1.51 -3.97 -7.04
N ARG A 149 -1.74 -3.44 -5.84
CA ARG A 149 -1.25 -2.11 -5.46
C ARG A 149 0.27 -2.03 -5.55
N ASN A 150 0.99 -3.02 -5.01
CA ASN A 150 2.44 -3.05 -5.05
C ASN A 150 2.98 -3.19 -6.48
N ALA A 151 2.32 -3.99 -7.33
CA ALA A 151 2.65 -4.08 -8.75
C ALA A 151 2.57 -2.71 -9.44
N GLY A 152 1.50 -1.95 -9.17
CA GLY A 152 1.36 -0.58 -9.66
C GLY A 152 2.45 0.36 -9.12
N VAL A 153 2.81 0.25 -7.84
CA VAL A 153 3.91 1.03 -7.23
C VAL A 153 5.25 0.72 -7.92
N ILE A 154 5.57 -0.55 -8.14
CA ILE A 154 6.80 -0.99 -8.82
C ILE A 154 6.85 -0.39 -10.25
N ALA A 155 5.75 -0.54 -11.00
CA ALA A 155 5.65 -0.02 -12.36
C ALA A 155 5.82 1.51 -12.42
N ILE A 156 5.16 2.26 -11.53
CA ILE A 156 5.34 3.72 -11.42
C ILE A 156 6.77 4.04 -11.00
N LYS A 157 7.35 3.31 -10.06
CA LYS A 157 8.71 3.61 -9.59
C LYS A 157 9.76 3.50 -10.69
N LYS A 158 9.55 2.58 -11.63
CA LYS A 158 10.50 2.32 -12.72
C LYS A 158 10.39 3.33 -13.86
N HIS A 159 9.21 3.87 -14.14
CA HIS A 159 8.95 4.66 -15.36
C HIS A 159 8.08 5.91 -15.17
N GLY A 160 7.69 6.23 -13.94
CA GLY A 160 6.70 7.26 -13.62
C GLY A 160 7.01 8.62 -14.22
N GLU A 161 8.27 9.03 -14.26
CA GLU A 161 8.72 10.28 -14.90
C GLU A 161 8.28 10.39 -16.37
N LYS A 162 8.37 9.30 -17.14
CA LYS A 162 8.11 9.29 -18.59
C LYS A 162 6.61 9.34 -18.93
N VAL A 163 5.77 8.81 -18.04
CA VAL A 163 4.32 8.65 -18.27
C VAL A 163 3.47 9.49 -17.31
N MET A 164 4.11 10.34 -16.51
CA MET A 164 3.47 11.23 -15.56
C MET A 164 2.31 12.04 -16.16
N SER A 165 2.55 12.64 -17.33
CA SER A 165 1.61 13.56 -17.97
C SER A 165 0.28 12.89 -18.34
N THR A 166 0.28 11.59 -18.59
CA THR A 166 -0.92 10.80 -18.93
C THR A 166 -1.51 10.11 -17.71
N LEU A 167 -0.68 9.59 -16.80
CA LEU A 167 -1.15 8.88 -15.62
C LEU A 167 -1.76 9.79 -14.56
N LEU A 168 -1.19 10.98 -14.34
CA LEU A 168 -1.69 11.90 -13.32
C LEU A 168 -3.17 12.27 -13.52
N PRO A 169 -3.61 12.78 -14.69
CA PRO A 169 -5.03 13.11 -14.88
C PRO A 169 -5.94 11.88 -14.81
N PHE A 170 -5.45 10.70 -15.23
CA PHE A 170 -6.21 9.45 -15.11
C PHE A 170 -6.45 9.07 -13.64
N LEU A 171 -5.39 8.98 -12.84
CA LEU A 171 -5.47 8.60 -11.42
C LEU A 171 -6.26 9.62 -10.60
N ASP A 172 -6.04 10.92 -10.84
CA ASP A 172 -6.78 11.99 -10.14
C ASP A 172 -8.27 11.95 -10.45
N LYS A 173 -8.64 11.78 -11.73
CA LYS A 173 -10.04 11.62 -12.12
C LYS A 173 -10.65 10.39 -11.45
N LYS A 174 -9.98 9.23 -11.53
CA LYS A 174 -10.50 7.98 -10.97
C LYS A 174 -10.67 8.06 -9.45
N LEU A 175 -9.73 8.68 -8.73
CA LEU A 175 -9.87 8.93 -7.29
C LEU A 175 -11.05 9.85 -6.99
N SER A 176 -11.23 10.91 -7.77
CA SER A 176 -12.35 11.85 -7.62
C SER A 176 -13.71 11.22 -7.89
N ASP A 177 -13.78 10.32 -8.88
CA ASP A 177 -15.00 9.62 -9.26
C ASP A 177 -15.35 8.47 -8.28
N THR A 178 -14.43 8.08 -7.39
CA THR A 178 -14.62 6.98 -6.44
C THR A 178 -15.50 7.42 -5.24
N PRO A 179 -16.71 6.87 -5.04
CA PRO A 179 -17.64 7.36 -4.01
C PRO A 179 -17.15 7.09 -2.59
N GLU A 180 -17.29 8.05 -1.67
CA GLU A 180 -16.91 8.00 -0.23
C GLU A 180 -17.75 7.02 0.62
N LYS A 181 -17.90 5.78 0.16
CA LYS A 181 -18.55 4.68 0.87
C LYS A 181 -17.50 3.64 1.27
N LYS A 182 -17.72 2.97 2.40
CA LYS A 182 -16.81 1.95 2.95
C LYS A 182 -16.45 0.84 1.94
N GLU A 183 -17.39 0.42 1.10
CA GLU A 183 -17.17 -0.58 0.04
C GLU A 183 -16.08 -0.16 -0.98
N ASN A 184 -15.79 1.14 -1.11
CA ASN A 184 -14.78 1.69 -2.01
C ASN A 184 -13.48 2.07 -1.28
N ASP A 185 -13.30 1.72 -0.01
CA ASP A 185 -12.10 2.04 0.76
C ASP A 185 -10.84 1.44 0.11
N ASN A 186 -10.91 0.18 -0.33
CA ASN A 186 -9.79 -0.50 -1.00
C ASN A 186 -9.37 0.23 -2.28
N MET A 187 -10.36 0.62 -3.11
CA MET A 187 -10.12 1.38 -4.34
C MET A 187 -9.43 2.71 -4.03
N ARG A 188 -9.97 3.50 -3.10
CA ARG A 188 -9.35 4.77 -2.69
C ARG A 188 -7.95 4.57 -2.13
N GLN A 189 -7.77 3.60 -1.25
CA GLN A 189 -6.47 3.31 -0.64
C GLN A 189 -5.42 3.03 -1.71
N GLY A 190 -5.75 2.17 -2.68
CA GLY A 190 -4.85 1.86 -3.78
C GLY A 190 -4.54 3.09 -4.65
N LEU A 191 -5.57 3.85 -5.04
CA LEU A 191 -5.41 5.03 -5.89
C LEU A 191 -4.57 6.12 -5.20
N VAL A 192 -4.76 6.32 -3.89
CA VAL A 192 -3.94 7.21 -3.06
C VAL A 192 -2.47 6.80 -3.12
N VAL A 193 -2.16 5.52 -2.95
CA VAL A 193 -0.79 5.02 -2.98
C VAL A 193 -0.16 5.20 -4.37
N LEU A 194 -0.91 4.90 -5.44
CA LEU A 194 -0.42 5.11 -6.81
C LEU A 194 -0.18 6.60 -7.10
N LEU A 195 -1.11 7.48 -6.72
CA LEU A 195 -1.00 8.92 -6.92
C LEU A 195 0.15 9.53 -6.10
N GLY A 196 0.30 9.12 -4.84
CA GLY A 196 1.40 9.54 -3.97
C GLY A 196 2.77 9.06 -4.47
N THR A 197 2.84 7.83 -4.97
CA THR A 197 4.06 7.28 -5.60
C THR A 197 4.42 8.06 -6.86
N LEU A 198 3.41 8.37 -7.68
CA LEU A 198 3.60 9.15 -8.89
C LEU A 198 4.13 10.54 -8.56
N GLY A 199 3.59 11.21 -7.54
CA GLY A 199 3.98 12.56 -7.12
C GLY A 199 5.47 12.78 -6.86
N MET A 200 6.23 11.73 -6.53
CA MET A 200 7.69 11.82 -6.35
C MET A 200 8.44 12.26 -7.62
N TYR A 201 7.90 11.99 -8.81
CA TYR A 201 8.56 12.32 -10.09
C TYR A 201 8.27 13.75 -10.57
N LEU A 202 7.68 14.59 -9.71
CA LEU A 202 7.34 15.99 -10.00
C LEU A 202 8.29 16.97 -9.29
N GLU A 203 9.52 16.56 -8.97
CA GLU A 203 10.49 17.37 -8.22
C GLU A 203 10.71 18.76 -8.83
N THR A 204 10.70 18.86 -10.16
CA THR A 204 10.87 20.13 -10.91
C THR A 204 9.57 20.92 -11.11
N GLN A 205 8.44 20.44 -10.57
CA GLN A 205 7.10 20.99 -10.75
C GLN A 205 6.36 21.12 -9.40
N PRO A 206 6.82 22.01 -8.50
CA PRO A 206 6.30 22.13 -7.13
C PRO A 206 4.79 22.43 -7.08
N ASP A 207 4.25 23.18 -8.03
CA ASP A 207 2.80 23.45 -8.11
C ASP A 207 1.97 22.17 -8.30
N ARG A 208 2.49 21.19 -9.05
CA ARG A 208 1.83 19.90 -9.25
C ARG A 208 2.00 19.00 -8.04
N VAL A 209 3.17 19.00 -7.40
CA VAL A 209 3.36 18.31 -6.12
C VAL A 209 2.36 18.84 -5.09
N LEU A 210 2.17 20.15 -5.03
CA LEU A 210 1.21 20.79 -4.13
C LEU A 210 -0.23 20.35 -4.41
N GLN A 211 -0.63 20.18 -5.67
CA GLN A 211 -1.97 19.68 -6.04
C GLN A 211 -2.19 18.26 -5.52
N ILE A 212 -1.22 17.36 -5.74
CA ILE A 212 -1.27 15.98 -5.23
C ILE A 212 -1.31 15.98 -3.71
N PHE A 213 -0.44 16.76 -3.07
CA PHE A 213 -0.40 16.89 -1.61
C PHE A 213 -1.75 17.34 -1.05
N LYS A 214 -2.36 18.40 -1.60
CA LYS A 214 -3.68 18.87 -1.16
C LYS A 214 -4.77 17.80 -1.30
N LYS A 215 -4.73 17.00 -2.37
CA LYS A 215 -5.65 15.89 -2.60
C LYS A 215 -5.47 14.76 -1.58
N LEU A 216 -4.23 14.42 -1.28
CA LEU A 216 -3.88 13.45 -0.24
C LEU A 216 -4.39 13.95 1.12
N ILE A 217 -4.14 15.22 1.45
CA ILE A 217 -4.60 15.84 2.70
C ILE A 217 -6.13 15.83 2.81
N SER A 218 -6.87 16.16 1.74
CA SER A 218 -8.35 16.09 1.79
C SER A 218 -8.86 14.67 2.04
N THR A 219 -8.12 13.67 1.56
CA THR A 219 -8.46 12.25 1.71
C THR A 219 -8.32 11.74 3.15
N LEU A 220 -7.55 12.43 4.00
CA LEU A 220 -7.44 12.10 5.44
C LEU A 220 -8.77 12.22 6.19
N SER A 221 -9.70 13.05 5.72
CA SER A 221 -11.02 13.22 6.35
C SER A 221 -11.91 11.97 6.23
N ILE A 222 -11.61 11.07 5.28
CA ILE A 222 -12.36 9.83 5.08
C ILE A 222 -12.14 8.92 6.29
N PRO A 223 -13.21 8.42 6.96
CA PRO A 223 -13.11 7.65 8.19
C PRO A 223 -12.71 6.19 7.92
N SER A 224 -11.56 5.99 7.28
CA SER A 224 -10.98 4.69 6.97
C SER A 224 -9.50 4.70 7.33
N GLU A 225 -9.14 3.96 8.39
CA GLU A 225 -7.77 3.93 8.90
C GLU A 225 -6.77 3.44 7.83
N ALA A 226 -7.18 2.47 7.00
CA ALA A 226 -6.35 1.97 5.91
C ALA A 226 -6.02 3.06 4.89
N VAL A 227 -7.03 3.86 4.50
CA VAL A 227 -6.86 5.01 3.60
C VAL A 227 -5.98 6.08 4.25
N GLN A 228 -6.27 6.45 5.50
CA GLN A 228 -5.51 7.47 6.24
C GLN A 228 -4.03 7.10 6.42
N LYS A 229 -3.76 5.84 6.77
CA LYS A 229 -2.40 5.31 6.85
C LYS A 229 -1.70 5.37 5.50
N SER A 230 -2.36 4.94 4.42
CA SER A 230 -1.77 5.00 3.08
C SER A 230 -1.47 6.42 2.60
N VAL A 231 -2.32 7.40 2.96
CA VAL A 231 -1.97 8.81 2.76
C VAL A 231 -0.72 9.18 3.56
N ALA A 232 -0.70 8.86 4.85
CA ALA A 232 0.42 9.18 5.75
C ALA A 232 1.75 8.56 5.28
N ASP A 233 1.74 7.35 4.74
CA ASP A 233 2.92 6.70 4.17
C ASP A 233 3.45 7.43 2.92
N CYS A 234 2.59 8.17 2.21
CA CYS A 234 2.93 8.90 0.98
C CYS A 234 3.33 10.37 1.19
N LEU A 235 2.91 11.03 2.27
CA LEU A 235 3.20 12.45 2.47
C LEU A 235 4.71 12.77 2.65
N PRO A 236 5.52 11.98 3.39
CA PRO A 236 6.89 12.38 3.74
C PRO A 236 7.77 12.67 2.53
N GLN A 237 7.67 11.85 1.48
CA GLN A 237 8.42 11.99 0.23
C GLN A 237 8.02 13.21 -0.60
N LEU A 238 6.85 13.82 -0.35
CA LEU A 238 6.37 14.99 -1.10
C LEU A 238 6.69 16.31 -0.37
N VAL A 239 6.75 16.27 0.97
CA VAL A 239 6.85 17.44 1.84
C VAL A 239 8.08 18.30 1.53
N GLY A 240 9.24 17.68 1.23
CA GLY A 240 10.47 18.41 0.92
C GLY A 240 10.37 19.35 -0.28
N PHE A 241 9.46 19.09 -1.22
CA PHE A 241 9.25 19.96 -2.40
C PHE A 241 8.34 21.16 -2.11
N ILE A 242 7.64 21.18 -0.96
CA ILE A 242 6.57 22.13 -0.64
C ILE A 242 6.57 22.53 0.84
N GLU A 243 7.74 22.65 1.46
CA GLU A 243 7.90 22.82 2.92
C GLU A 243 7.01 23.90 3.54
N ASN A 244 6.92 25.08 2.90
CA ASN A 244 6.09 26.19 3.39
C ASN A 244 4.61 25.80 3.46
N HIS A 245 4.07 25.20 2.38
CA HIS A 245 2.68 24.75 2.34
C HIS A 245 2.41 23.57 3.26
N ALA A 246 3.39 22.67 3.43
CA ALA A 246 3.29 21.57 4.37
C ALA A 246 3.19 22.09 5.81
N THR A 247 3.95 23.14 6.14
CA THR A 247 3.93 23.80 7.46
C THR A 247 2.59 24.49 7.72
N ASP A 248 2.04 25.22 6.75
CA ASP A 248 0.69 25.83 6.85
C ASP A 248 -0.41 24.76 7.05
N THR A 249 -0.27 23.64 6.36
CA THR A 249 -1.20 22.51 6.46
C THR A 249 -1.12 21.85 7.84
N LEU A 250 0.06 21.79 8.43
CA LEU A 250 0.27 21.23 9.76
C LEU A 250 -0.54 21.98 10.83
N GLU A 251 -0.58 23.31 10.78
CA GLU A 251 -1.44 24.13 11.65
C GLU A 251 -2.93 23.86 11.41
N SER A 252 -3.34 23.71 10.15
CA SER A 252 -4.73 23.42 9.79
C SER A 252 -5.18 22.06 10.36
N LEU A 253 -4.32 21.04 10.29
CA LEU A 253 -4.61 19.72 10.87
C LEU A 253 -4.64 19.76 12.41
N LEU A 254 -3.76 20.54 13.05
CA LEU A 254 -3.80 20.73 14.50
C LEU A 254 -5.11 21.36 14.95
N HIS A 255 -5.65 22.31 14.20
CA HIS A 255 -6.97 22.87 14.48
C HIS A 255 -8.08 21.80 14.38
N ILE A 256 -8.03 20.91 13.38
CA ILE A 256 -8.98 19.78 13.26
C ILE A 256 -8.90 18.86 14.49
N MET A 257 -7.67 18.54 14.95
CA MET A 257 -7.47 17.74 16.17
C MET A 257 -8.10 18.39 17.41
N GLU A 258 -8.00 19.71 17.55
CA GLU A 258 -8.47 20.44 18.73
C GLU A 258 -9.99 20.65 18.74
N ALA A 259 -10.61 20.75 17.56
CA ALA A 259 -11.98 21.25 17.41
C ALA A 259 -12.99 20.22 16.86
N SER A 260 -12.57 19.24 16.04
CA SER A 260 -13.53 18.37 15.36
C SER A 260 -14.29 17.46 16.34
N ALA A 261 -15.59 17.30 16.14
CA ALA A 261 -16.40 16.32 16.86
C ALA A 261 -16.28 14.90 16.26
N ASN A 262 -15.83 14.78 15.02
CA ASN A 262 -15.73 13.52 14.28
C ASN A 262 -14.43 12.78 14.58
N TYR A 263 -14.52 11.55 15.09
CA TYR A 263 -13.34 10.72 15.38
C TYR A 263 -12.48 10.46 14.14
N GLY A 264 -13.10 10.17 12.99
CA GLY A 264 -12.40 9.85 11.75
C GLY A 264 -11.54 11.02 11.26
N GLU A 265 -12.10 12.23 11.28
CA GLU A 265 -11.36 13.45 10.93
C GLU A 265 -10.19 13.71 11.87
N ARG A 266 -10.38 13.49 13.18
CA ARG A 266 -9.30 13.62 14.16
C ARG A 266 -8.21 12.57 13.94
N ARG A 267 -8.55 11.29 13.78
CA ARG A 267 -7.53 10.25 13.50
C ARG A 267 -6.78 10.54 12.19
N GLY A 268 -7.47 10.98 11.15
CA GLY A 268 -6.88 11.39 9.89
C GLY A 268 -5.95 12.59 10.02
N ALA A 269 -6.36 13.62 10.77
CA ALA A 269 -5.50 14.76 11.07
C ALA A 269 -4.24 14.34 11.85
N ALA A 270 -4.36 13.43 12.82
CA ALA A 270 -3.20 12.91 13.55
C ALA A 270 -2.23 12.14 12.64
N TYR A 271 -2.73 11.33 11.71
CA TYR A 271 -1.93 10.69 10.65
C TYR A 271 -1.18 11.72 9.80
N GLY A 272 -1.88 12.73 9.31
CA GLY A 272 -1.30 13.79 8.49
C GLY A 272 -0.24 14.61 9.24
N ILE A 273 -0.50 14.98 10.49
CA ILE A 273 0.46 15.72 11.34
C ILE A 273 1.75 14.91 11.48
N ALA A 274 1.65 13.65 11.90
CA ALA A 274 2.81 12.81 12.12
C ALA A 274 3.62 12.58 10.83
N ALA A 275 2.95 12.36 9.69
CA ALA A 275 3.60 12.18 8.41
C ALA A 275 4.26 13.46 7.86
N ILE A 276 3.61 14.62 8.02
CA ILE A 276 4.22 15.91 7.63
C ILE A 276 5.44 16.20 8.50
N ILE A 277 5.37 15.97 9.82
CA ILE A 277 6.53 16.15 10.72
C ILE A 277 7.68 15.23 10.31
N TYR A 278 7.38 14.01 9.86
CA TYR A 278 8.39 13.06 9.39
C TYR A 278 9.04 13.48 8.06
N GLY A 279 8.26 14.05 7.13
CA GLY A 279 8.79 14.63 5.88
C GLY A 279 9.53 15.95 6.08
N LEU A 280 9.14 16.72 7.08
CA LEU A 280 9.90 17.87 7.58
C LEU A 280 11.05 17.37 8.48
N ARG A 281 11.67 18.29 9.22
CA ARG A 281 12.65 17.95 10.25
C ARG A 281 11.91 17.75 11.57
N PRO A 282 12.19 16.68 12.36
CA PRO A 282 11.53 16.46 13.66
C PRO A 282 11.61 17.65 14.63
N TYR A 283 12.59 18.55 14.46
CA TYR A 283 12.69 19.80 15.23
C TYR A 283 11.45 20.71 15.11
N ILE A 284 10.65 20.59 14.04
CA ILE A 284 9.39 21.30 13.86
C ILE A 284 8.41 21.09 15.04
N ILE A 285 8.52 19.96 15.76
CA ILE A 285 7.76 19.67 16.99
C ILE A 285 7.95 20.78 18.03
N VAL A 286 9.19 21.29 18.14
CA VAL A 286 9.56 22.35 19.08
C VAL A 286 9.09 23.70 18.56
N GLU A 287 9.34 24.00 17.28
CA GLU A 287 8.95 25.28 16.65
C GLU A 287 7.44 25.52 16.73
N MET A 288 6.63 24.48 16.53
CA MET A 288 5.17 24.55 16.62
C MET A 288 4.60 24.42 18.03
N GLN A 289 5.47 24.26 19.04
CA GLN A 289 5.06 24.02 20.43
C GLN A 289 4.07 22.85 20.56
N LEU A 290 4.24 21.80 19.74
CA LEU A 290 3.31 20.67 19.67
C LEU A 290 3.12 20.01 21.04
N LEU A 291 4.22 19.84 21.80
CA LEU A 291 4.21 19.32 23.16
C LEU A 291 3.25 20.10 24.08
N HIS A 292 3.31 21.44 24.02
CA HIS A 292 2.47 22.29 24.85
C HIS A 292 0.99 22.18 24.46
N ARG A 293 0.69 22.09 23.16
CA ARG A 293 -0.69 21.88 22.69
C ARG A 293 -1.24 20.53 23.15
N VAL A 294 -0.47 19.45 23.00
CA VAL A 294 -0.85 18.10 23.46
C VAL A 294 -1.07 18.08 24.99
N GLU A 295 -0.22 18.76 25.76
CA GLU A 295 -0.40 18.92 27.22
C GLU A 295 -1.71 19.60 27.59
N LYS A 296 -2.05 20.69 26.90
CA LYS A 296 -3.31 21.41 27.12
C LYS A 296 -4.52 20.53 26.77
N MET A 297 -4.43 19.78 25.67
CA MET A 297 -5.49 18.89 25.20
C MET A 297 -5.74 17.73 26.16
N ILE A 298 -4.69 17.02 26.60
CA ILE A 298 -4.82 15.85 27.48
C ILE A 298 -5.32 16.22 28.89
N THR A 299 -5.05 17.45 29.35
CA THR A 299 -5.51 17.96 30.65
C THR A 299 -6.86 18.68 30.59
N SER A 300 -7.46 18.78 29.40
CA SER A 300 -8.77 19.42 29.19
C SER A 300 -9.86 18.66 29.94
N LYS A 301 -10.39 19.23 31.03
CA LYS A 301 -11.43 18.57 31.85
C LYS A 301 -12.79 18.52 31.15
N SER A 302 -13.11 19.55 30.38
CA SER A 302 -14.43 19.75 29.77
C SER A 302 -14.61 19.04 28.43
N ASN A 303 -13.53 18.68 27.73
CA ASN A 303 -13.61 18.14 26.37
C ASN A 303 -12.92 16.77 26.23
N ILE A 304 -13.71 15.71 26.19
CA ILE A 304 -13.22 14.33 25.99
C ILE A 304 -12.56 14.13 24.62
N ASN A 305 -13.07 14.78 23.57
CA ASN A 305 -12.53 14.66 22.22
C ASN A 305 -11.12 15.25 22.15
N GLN A 306 -10.85 16.36 22.85
CA GLN A 306 -9.49 16.92 22.95
C GLN A 306 -8.54 15.95 23.66
N ARG A 307 -8.99 15.30 24.74
CA ARG A 307 -8.14 14.33 25.42
C ARG A 307 -7.84 13.11 24.55
N GLU A 308 -8.85 12.56 23.86
CA GLU A 308 -8.67 11.47 22.90
C GLU A 308 -7.72 11.87 21.77
N SER A 309 -7.85 13.10 21.27
CA SER A 309 -7.00 13.67 20.23
C SER A 309 -5.54 13.75 20.62
N ALA A 310 -5.27 14.14 21.86
CA ALA A 310 -3.91 14.13 22.40
C ALA A 310 -3.31 12.71 22.39
N LEU A 311 -4.11 11.68 22.71
CA LEU A 311 -3.66 10.29 22.65
C LEU A 311 -3.41 9.82 21.21
N LEU A 312 -4.31 10.16 20.28
CA LEU A 312 -4.18 9.83 18.86
C LEU A 312 -2.90 10.37 18.26
N ILE A 313 -2.61 11.66 18.46
CA ILE A 313 -1.39 12.26 17.91
C ILE A 313 -0.14 11.68 18.54
N MET A 314 -0.14 11.40 19.85
CA MET A 314 1.00 10.72 20.48
C MET A 314 1.21 9.32 19.90
N GLU A 315 0.16 8.49 19.83
CA GLU A 315 0.22 7.15 19.21
C GLU A 315 0.85 7.20 17.81
N LEU A 316 0.31 8.06 16.94
CA LEU A 316 0.70 8.11 15.53
C LEU A 316 2.04 8.80 15.30
N LEU A 317 2.38 9.82 16.08
CA LEU A 317 3.70 10.45 16.01
C LEU A 317 4.79 9.42 16.32
N PHE A 318 4.63 8.65 17.41
CA PHE A 318 5.63 7.66 17.76
C PHE A 318 5.66 6.47 16.79
N LYS A 319 4.50 6.05 16.30
CA LYS A 319 4.39 4.97 15.29
C LYS A 319 5.05 5.33 13.97
N ILE A 320 4.90 6.57 13.50
CA ILE A 320 5.38 7.01 12.18
C ILE A 320 6.83 7.48 12.24
N LEU A 321 7.23 8.26 13.25
CA LEU A 321 8.62 8.72 13.37
C LEU A 321 9.56 7.60 13.84
N GLY A 322 9.04 6.55 14.51
CA GLY A 322 9.85 5.46 15.05
C GLY A 322 11.00 5.97 15.90
N LYS A 323 12.23 5.56 15.58
CA LYS A 323 13.46 5.98 16.28
C LYS A 323 13.66 7.51 16.31
N SER A 324 13.20 8.23 15.28
CA SER A 324 13.33 9.70 15.24
C SER A 324 12.49 10.42 16.30
N SER A 325 11.56 9.72 16.95
CA SER A 325 10.76 10.27 18.04
C SER A 325 11.42 10.18 19.42
N GLU A 326 12.49 9.40 19.56
CA GLU A 326 13.14 9.12 20.85
C GLU A 326 13.52 10.38 21.66
N PRO A 327 14.09 11.44 21.06
CA PRO A 327 14.45 12.65 21.79
C PRO A 327 13.26 13.37 22.44
N PHE A 328 12.05 13.15 21.92
CA PHE A 328 10.84 13.85 22.36
C PHE A 328 10.04 13.03 23.39
N MET A 329 10.22 11.71 23.44
CA MET A 329 9.45 10.83 24.34
C MET A 329 9.48 11.27 25.82
N PRO A 330 10.63 11.67 26.41
CA PRO A 330 10.67 12.10 27.80
C PRO A 330 9.75 13.29 28.11
N ALA A 331 9.48 14.15 27.12
CA ALA A 331 8.60 15.29 27.27
C ALA A 331 7.10 14.91 27.22
N PHE A 332 6.74 13.84 26.52
CA PHE A 332 5.36 13.35 26.45
C PHE A 332 4.96 12.45 27.65
N ILE A 333 5.91 11.73 28.26
CA ILE A 333 5.65 10.81 29.39
C ILE A 333 4.93 11.47 30.59
N PRO A 334 5.34 12.67 31.07
CA PRO A 334 4.64 13.34 32.17
C PRO A 334 3.17 13.64 31.85
N SER A 335 2.86 13.92 30.59
CA SER A 335 1.50 14.22 30.12
C SER A 335 0.61 12.98 30.13
N LEU A 336 1.16 11.82 29.76
CA LEU A 336 0.49 10.52 29.88
C LEU A 336 0.17 10.17 31.34
N LYS A 337 1.07 10.46 32.28
CA LYS A 337 0.85 10.21 33.72
C LYS A 337 -0.33 11.00 34.28
N LYS A 338 -0.65 12.16 33.70
CA LYS A 338 -1.78 12.99 34.11
C LYS A 338 -3.13 12.43 33.65
N TYR A 339 -3.15 11.53 32.66
CA TYR A 339 -4.37 10.97 32.08
C TYR A 339 -4.85 9.71 32.79
N ASP A 340 -3.98 8.73 33.03
CA ASP A 340 -4.28 7.51 33.80
C ASP A 340 -2.97 6.75 34.13
N GLY A 341 -2.75 6.41 35.41
CA GLY A 341 -1.58 5.65 35.87
C GLY A 341 -1.51 4.20 35.36
N SER A 342 -2.62 3.63 34.89
CA SER A 342 -2.69 2.27 34.34
C SER A 342 -2.28 2.17 32.86
N PHE A 343 -2.56 3.22 32.08
CA PHE A 343 -2.32 3.27 30.62
C PHE A 343 -0.84 3.16 30.25
N ILE A 344 0.05 3.72 31.08
CA ILE A 344 1.50 3.70 30.85
C ILE A 344 2.07 2.28 30.86
N SER A 345 1.54 1.38 31.68
CA SER A 345 2.03 0.00 31.77
C SER A 345 1.70 -0.83 30.52
N THR A 346 0.57 -0.52 29.88
CA THR A 346 0.15 -1.11 28.59
C THR A 346 0.88 -0.45 27.43
N TRP A 347 0.94 0.89 27.43
CA TRP A 347 1.60 1.67 26.40
C TRP A 347 3.10 1.41 26.32
N SER A 348 3.80 1.34 27.46
CA SER A 348 5.22 0.97 27.48
C SER A 348 5.43 -0.46 26.97
N LYS A 349 4.56 -1.41 27.33
CA LYS A 349 4.67 -2.78 26.84
C LYS A 349 4.49 -2.83 25.32
N THR A 350 3.45 -2.22 24.77
CA THR A 350 3.18 -2.20 23.31
C THR A 350 4.24 -1.43 22.53
N TYR A 351 4.72 -0.29 23.05
CA TYR A 351 5.72 0.53 22.37
C TYR A 351 7.12 -0.10 22.36
N PHE A 352 7.55 -0.70 23.49
CA PHE A 352 8.85 -1.36 23.58
C PHE A 352 8.86 -2.76 22.93
N THR A 353 7.73 -3.48 22.87
CA THR A 353 7.66 -4.75 22.09
C THR A 353 7.65 -4.51 20.58
N PHE A 354 6.87 -3.55 20.08
CA PHE A 354 6.81 -3.26 18.63
C PHE A 354 8.15 -2.79 18.04
N ASN A 355 8.90 -1.93 18.75
CA ASN A 355 10.15 -1.38 18.21
C ASN A 355 11.36 -2.33 18.31
N PHE A 356 11.28 -3.39 19.12
CA PHE A 356 12.34 -4.42 19.20
C PHE A 356 12.06 -5.66 18.34
N GLU A 357 10.81 -6.01 18.06
CA GLU A 357 10.49 -7.16 17.18
C GLU A 357 10.49 -6.82 15.68
N SER A 358 10.43 -5.53 15.31
CA SER A 358 10.46 -5.09 13.90
C SER A 358 11.87 -4.98 13.28
N ASN A 359 12.92 -5.38 14.01
CA ASN A 359 14.32 -5.33 13.55
C ASN A 359 15.07 -6.67 13.78
N CYS A 360 14.35 -7.79 13.81
CA CYS A 360 14.92 -9.14 13.74
C CYS A 360 14.56 -9.79 12.41
#